data_AF-A0A2P4XAQ5-F1
#
_entry.id   AF-A0A2P4XAQ5-F1
#
_cell.length_a   1.000
_cell.length_b   1.000
_cell.length_c   1.000
_cell.angle_alpha   90.00
_cell.angle_beta   90.00
_cell.angle_gamma   90.00
#
_symmetry.space_group_name_H-M   'P 1'
#
loop_
_entity.id
_entity.type
_entity.pdbx_description
1 polymer ?
#
loop_
_entity_poly.entity_id
_entity_poly.type
_entity_poly.pdbx_seq_one_letter_code
_entity_poly.pdbx_strand_id
1 'polypeptide(L)'
;MVALLYSCTIALVAIPLAPTTALLALMLHIANFKFDKFILMHLQKKPTNPWAAKGAGSFFIKFYFCTVVIFLSFTHFFLLNTRLPKHCSIQDSNDDALCVANTYDTTNKLCTLDQTSGSVRFHFLLSIIIRHNLQPLLCFQSSYFINGPECSAGYPLCICEYACGPFVEVAKGYTPLLNYITSSGVASAFYSLVLGNNFVPWALLFMFVLSIFFLRNSLTVYIMTTLQREQDIALTFSSLRRKIKQLENRLRLQKLGGGRTNESDPNEKPVDR
;
A
#
# COMPACT_ATOMS: atom_id res chain seq x y z
N MET A 1 -6.97 -3.70 17.42
CA MET A 1 -7.36 -3.61 15.99
C MET A 1 -6.19 -3.31 15.07
N VAL A 2 -5.46 -2.20 15.25
CA VAL A 2 -4.32 -1.83 14.38
C VAL A 2 -3.21 -2.90 14.39
N ALA A 3 -2.80 -3.38 15.57
CA ALA A 3 -1.84 -4.48 15.70
C ALA A 3 -2.27 -5.77 14.98
N LEU A 4 -3.57 -6.07 14.99
CA LEU A 4 -4.15 -7.24 14.31
C LEU A 4 -3.98 -7.13 12.78
N LEU A 5 -4.16 -5.94 12.22
CA LEU A 5 -3.93 -5.68 10.80
C LEU A 5 -2.46 -5.81 10.39
N TYR A 6 -1.53 -5.37 11.24
CA TYR A 6 -0.09 -5.58 11.04
C TYR A 6 0.27 -7.08 11.02
N SER A 7 -0.25 -7.86 11.97
CA SER A 7 0.00 -9.31 11.99
C SER A 7 -0.63 -10.06 10.81
N CYS A 8 -1.82 -9.67 10.35
CA CYS A 8 -2.45 -10.29 9.18
C CYS A 8 -1.65 -10.05 7.89
N THR A 9 -1.07 -8.87 7.74
CA THR A 9 -0.29 -8.52 6.53
C THR A 9 1.07 -9.21 6.50
N ILE A 10 1.73 -9.35 7.65
CA ILE A 10 2.94 -10.19 7.78
C ILE A 10 2.60 -11.66 7.48
N ALA A 11 1.46 -12.17 7.97
CA ALA A 11 1.03 -13.54 7.70
C ALA A 11 0.74 -13.78 6.20
N LEU A 12 0.13 -12.81 5.51
CA LEU A 12 -0.10 -12.88 4.06
C LEU A 12 1.19 -12.91 3.24
N VAL A 13 2.24 -12.21 3.67
CA VAL A 13 3.58 -12.28 3.05
C VAL A 13 4.25 -13.63 3.33
N ALA A 14 3.99 -14.25 4.48
CA ALA A 14 4.61 -15.52 4.88
C ALA A 14 3.95 -16.77 4.26
N ILE A 15 2.66 -16.69 3.88
CA ILE A 15 1.89 -17.82 3.32
C ILE A 15 2.56 -18.50 2.10
N PRO A 16 3.11 -17.78 1.10
CA PRO A 16 3.78 -18.40 -0.04
C PRO A 16 5.04 -19.18 0.33
N LEU A 17 5.73 -18.78 1.42
CA LEU A 17 6.99 -19.39 1.85
C LEU A 17 6.78 -20.55 2.83
N ALA A 18 5.74 -20.48 3.66
CA ALA A 18 5.45 -21.51 4.65
C ALA A 18 3.95 -21.55 4.94
N PRO A 19 3.16 -22.36 4.21
CA PRO A 19 1.71 -22.43 4.40
C PRO A 19 1.31 -22.87 5.83
N THR A 20 2.18 -23.58 6.53
CA THR A 20 2.01 -23.95 7.95
C THR A 20 2.03 -22.74 8.89
N THR A 21 2.73 -21.66 8.53
CA THR A 21 2.74 -20.42 9.31
C THR A 21 1.39 -19.71 9.30
N ALA A 22 0.55 -19.97 8.28
CA ALA A 22 -0.81 -19.43 8.22
C ALA A 22 -1.68 -19.95 9.36
N LEU A 23 -1.56 -21.25 9.67
CA LEU A 23 -2.28 -21.89 10.78
C LEU A 23 -1.79 -21.36 12.13
N LEU A 24 -0.47 -21.20 12.29
CA LEU A 24 0.12 -20.62 13.48
C LEU A 24 -0.31 -19.16 13.67
N ALA A 25 -0.31 -18.37 12.59
CA ALA A 25 -0.77 -16.98 12.61
C ALA A 25 -2.25 -16.90 12.99
N LEU A 26 -3.10 -17.77 12.44
CA LEU A 26 -4.52 -17.85 12.80
C LEU A 26 -4.70 -18.13 14.31
N MET A 27 -3.97 -19.09 14.86
CA MET A 27 -3.99 -19.39 16.30
C MET A 27 -3.54 -18.21 17.15
N LEU A 28 -2.44 -17.54 16.76
CA LEU A 28 -1.94 -16.33 17.42
C LEU A 28 -2.94 -15.17 17.34
N HIS A 29 -3.65 -15.02 16.23
CA HIS A 29 -4.70 -14.01 16.08
C HIS A 29 -5.88 -14.27 17.01
N ILE A 30 -6.32 -15.52 17.12
CA ILE A 30 -7.38 -15.91 18.06
C ILE A 30 -6.95 -15.64 19.50
N ALA A 31 -5.70 -15.99 19.85
CA ALA A 31 -5.13 -15.73 21.16
C ALA A 31 -5.06 -14.22 21.47
N ASN A 32 -4.54 -13.41 20.54
CA ASN A 32 -4.50 -11.96 20.66
C ASN A 32 -5.91 -11.36 20.83
N PHE A 33 -6.90 -11.86 20.09
CA PHE A 33 -8.26 -11.38 20.22
C PHE A 33 -8.85 -11.69 21.61
N LYS A 34 -8.60 -12.89 22.14
CA LYS A 34 -9.00 -13.25 23.51
C LYS A 34 -8.28 -12.39 24.56
N PHE A 35 -6.99 -12.13 24.36
CA PHE A 35 -6.18 -11.30 25.24
C PHE A 35 -6.66 -9.84 25.24
N ASP A 36 -6.87 -9.23 24.07
CA ASP A 36 -7.40 -7.88 23.93
C ASP A 36 -8.78 -7.76 24.59
N LYS A 37 -9.67 -8.75 24.39
CA LYS A 37 -10.98 -8.79 25.06
C LYS A 37 -10.84 -8.84 26.58
N PHE A 38 -9.92 -9.67 27.08
CA PHE A 38 -9.66 -9.79 28.51
C PHE A 38 -9.18 -8.47 29.12
N ILE A 39 -8.18 -7.84 28.50
CA ILE A 39 -7.63 -6.53 28.91
C ILE A 39 -8.72 -5.45 28.91
N LEU A 40 -9.53 -5.38 27.85
CA LEU A 40 -10.61 -4.40 27.74
C LEU A 40 -11.68 -4.57 28.82
N MET A 41 -11.98 -5.81 29.22
CA MET A 41 -13.01 -6.11 30.21
C MET A 41 -12.52 -5.94 31.65
N HIS A 42 -11.25 -6.26 31.95
CA HIS A 42 -10.76 -6.39 33.32
C HIS A 42 -9.72 -5.33 33.72
N LEU A 43 -8.95 -4.80 32.78
CA LEU A 43 -7.79 -3.95 33.07
C LEU A 43 -7.97 -2.51 32.62
N GLN A 44 -8.90 -2.22 31.71
CA GLN A 44 -9.11 -0.87 31.19
C GLN A 44 -10.42 -0.25 31.68
N LYS A 45 -10.34 0.99 32.15
CA LYS A 45 -11.50 1.81 32.46
C LYS A 45 -12.13 2.29 31.16
N LYS A 46 -13.47 2.26 31.08
CA LYS A 46 -14.23 2.73 29.92
C LYS A 46 -13.79 4.17 29.56
N PRO A 47 -13.39 4.44 28.30
CA PRO A 47 -12.97 5.78 27.91
C PRO A 47 -14.14 6.77 28.01
N THR A 48 -13.85 7.97 28.51
CA THR A 48 -14.85 9.02 28.73
C THR A 48 -15.35 9.64 27.44
N ASN A 49 -14.51 9.67 26.40
CA ASN A 49 -14.87 10.18 25.08
C ASN A 49 -15.04 9.02 24.09
N PRO A 50 -16.22 8.89 23.44
CA PRO A 50 -16.41 7.89 22.41
C PRO A 50 -15.49 8.19 21.23
N TRP A 51 -14.74 7.18 20.79
CA TRP A 51 -13.83 7.32 19.66
C TRP A 51 -14.62 7.55 18.37
N ALA A 52 -14.34 8.65 17.67
CA ALA A 52 -14.98 8.98 16.41
C ALA A 52 -14.46 8.06 15.28
N ALA A 53 -15.27 7.10 14.87
CA ALA A 53 -14.94 6.10 13.84
C ALA A 53 -14.54 6.70 12.48
N LYS A 54 -14.88 7.97 12.22
CA LYS A 54 -14.58 8.68 10.96
C LYS A 54 -13.07 8.78 10.68
N GLY A 55 -12.23 8.88 11.72
CA GLY A 55 -10.77 8.95 11.57
C GLY A 55 -10.10 7.59 11.26
N ALA A 56 -10.74 6.50 11.66
CA ALA A 56 -10.22 5.14 11.51
C ALA A 56 -10.12 4.70 10.04
N GLY A 57 -11.12 5.06 9.24
CA GLY A 57 -11.21 4.65 7.84
C GLY A 57 -10.06 5.18 6.99
N SER A 58 -9.67 6.45 7.19
CA SER A 58 -8.54 7.02 6.44
C SER A 58 -7.21 6.37 6.79
N PHE A 59 -6.99 6.02 8.07
CA PHE A 59 -5.80 5.28 8.48
C PHE A 59 -5.78 3.88 7.85
N PHE A 60 -6.91 3.18 7.88
CA PHE A 60 -7.03 1.83 7.31
C PHE A 60 -6.73 1.80 5.81
N ILE A 61 -7.28 2.75 5.05
CA ILE A 61 -7.06 2.84 3.60
C ILE A 61 -5.58 3.08 3.29
N LYS A 62 -4.93 4.05 3.97
CA LYS A 62 -3.50 4.33 3.79
C LYS A 62 -2.64 3.12 4.15
N PHE A 63 -2.96 2.46 5.25
CA PHE A 63 -2.26 1.27 5.72
C PHE A 63 -2.40 0.10 4.74
N TYR A 64 -3.61 -0.16 4.25
CA TYR A 64 -3.88 -1.19 3.24
C TYR A 64 -3.03 -0.97 1.98
N PHE A 65 -3.03 0.23 1.41
CA PHE A 65 -2.21 0.53 0.23
C PHE A 65 -0.70 0.31 0.50
N CYS A 66 -0.19 0.75 1.66
CA CYS A 66 1.19 0.50 2.04
C CYS A 66 1.52 -1.00 2.07
N THR A 67 0.63 -1.81 2.65
CA THR A 67 0.83 -3.26 2.76
C THR A 67 0.78 -3.97 1.42
N VAL A 68 -0.11 -3.54 0.51
CA VAL A 68 -0.16 -4.05 -0.87
C VAL A 68 1.14 -3.72 -1.60
N VAL A 69 1.65 -2.49 -1.48
CA VAL A 69 2.93 -2.10 -2.10
C VAL A 69 4.09 -2.93 -1.58
N ILE A 70 4.17 -3.14 -0.26
CA ILE A 70 5.19 -3.99 0.36
C ILE A 70 5.08 -5.42 -0.16
N PHE A 71 3.88 -6.01 -0.13
CA PHE A 71 3.64 -7.38 -0.61
C PHE A 71 4.01 -7.55 -2.09
N LEU A 72 3.59 -6.62 -2.95
CA LEU A 72 3.94 -6.64 -4.37
C LEU A 72 5.44 -6.49 -4.58
N SER A 73 6.11 -5.63 -3.81
CA SER A 73 7.56 -5.43 -3.89
C SER A 73 8.33 -6.69 -3.49
N PHE A 74 7.95 -7.33 -2.38
CA PHE A 74 8.56 -8.60 -1.94
C PHE A 74 8.29 -9.73 -2.92
N THR A 75 7.06 -9.84 -3.42
CA THR A 75 6.70 -10.85 -4.43
C THR A 75 7.50 -10.62 -5.72
N HIS A 76 7.64 -9.36 -6.16
CA HIS A 76 8.42 -9.00 -7.33
C HIS A 76 9.90 -9.33 -7.14
N PHE A 77 10.48 -8.96 -6.01
CA PHE A 77 11.85 -9.32 -5.65
C PHE A 77 12.04 -10.84 -5.65
N PHE A 78 11.12 -11.60 -5.04
CA PHE A 78 11.16 -13.06 -5.01
C PHE A 78 11.09 -13.67 -6.42
N LEU A 79 10.18 -13.20 -7.27
CA LEU A 79 10.01 -13.71 -8.64
C LEU A 79 11.16 -13.32 -9.58
N LEU A 80 11.85 -12.21 -9.30
CA LEU A 80 13.07 -11.80 -10.02
C LEU A 80 14.33 -12.54 -9.55
N ASN A 81 14.34 -13.11 -8.35
CA ASN A 81 15.51 -13.82 -7.85
C ASN A 81 15.76 -15.09 -8.68
N THR A 82 16.81 -15.04 -9.50
CA THR A 82 17.26 -16.18 -10.31
C THR A 82 17.98 -17.24 -9.47
N ARG A 83 18.35 -16.91 -8.23
CA ARG A 83 19.17 -17.71 -7.32
C ARG A 83 18.40 -18.74 -6.47
N LEU A 84 17.08 -18.80 -6.60
CA LEU A 84 16.30 -19.85 -5.93
C LEU A 84 16.75 -21.24 -6.40
N PRO A 85 16.75 -22.27 -5.53
CA PRO A 85 17.10 -23.64 -5.92
C PRO A 85 16.22 -24.17 -7.06
N LYS A 86 16.85 -24.57 -8.16
CA LYS A 86 16.23 -25.11 -9.38
C LYS A 86 16.91 -26.40 -9.79
N HIS A 87 16.40 -27.03 -10.85
CA HIS A 87 17.12 -28.13 -11.48
C HIS A 87 18.53 -27.73 -11.92
N CYS A 88 19.48 -28.64 -11.73
CA CYS A 88 20.91 -28.39 -11.95
C CYS A 88 21.24 -27.94 -13.39
N SER A 89 20.41 -28.32 -14.37
CA SER A 89 20.55 -27.90 -15.77
C SER A 89 20.20 -26.43 -16.01
N ILE A 90 19.36 -25.83 -15.15
CA ILE A 90 18.83 -24.47 -15.30
C ILE A 90 19.42 -23.52 -14.26
N GLN A 91 19.92 -24.05 -13.13
CA GLN A 91 20.47 -23.28 -12.01
C GLN A 91 21.50 -22.23 -12.45
N ASP A 92 22.29 -22.54 -13.48
CA ASP A 92 23.38 -21.70 -13.96
C ASP A 92 23.24 -21.22 -15.41
N SER A 93 22.07 -21.36 -16.03
CA SER A 93 21.88 -21.05 -17.46
C SER A 93 21.59 -19.56 -17.76
N ASN A 94 21.67 -18.67 -16.76
CA ASN A 94 21.32 -17.24 -16.90
C ASN A 94 22.57 -16.37 -17.13
N ASP A 95 22.35 -15.11 -17.51
CA ASP A 95 23.39 -14.11 -17.82
C ASP A 95 24.43 -13.88 -16.70
N ASP A 96 24.14 -14.30 -15.46
CA ASP A 96 25.04 -14.26 -14.28
C ASP A 96 25.46 -15.67 -13.82
N ALA A 97 25.81 -16.53 -14.78
CA ALA A 97 26.34 -17.87 -14.57
C ALA A 97 27.59 -17.83 -13.65
N LEU A 98 27.63 -18.70 -12.66
CA LEU A 98 28.76 -18.90 -11.75
C LEU A 98 29.74 -19.94 -12.30
N CYS A 99 29.30 -20.85 -13.15
CA CYS A 99 30.12 -21.83 -13.84
C CYS A 99 30.89 -21.17 -14.99
N VAL A 100 32.14 -21.56 -15.15
CA VAL A 100 32.91 -21.23 -16.36
C VAL A 100 32.25 -21.91 -17.57
N ALA A 101 32.15 -21.19 -18.69
CA ALA A 101 31.57 -21.72 -19.91
C ALA A 101 32.21 -23.05 -20.34
N ASN A 102 31.40 -24.03 -20.76
CA ASN A 102 31.80 -25.37 -21.19
C ASN A 102 32.44 -26.28 -20.11
N THR A 103 32.35 -25.92 -18.83
CA THR A 103 32.90 -26.74 -17.73
C THR A 103 31.86 -27.57 -16.98
N TYR A 104 30.59 -27.49 -17.40
CA TYR A 104 29.50 -28.25 -16.80
C TYR A 104 29.54 -29.71 -17.26
N ASP A 105 29.80 -30.62 -16.33
CA ASP A 105 29.72 -32.06 -16.55
C ASP A 105 28.28 -32.54 -16.30
N THR A 106 27.60 -32.99 -17.35
CA THR A 106 26.22 -33.49 -17.27
C THR A 106 26.09 -34.78 -16.45
N THR A 107 27.16 -35.57 -16.34
CA THR A 107 27.15 -36.86 -15.62
C THR A 107 27.20 -36.61 -14.12
N ASN A 108 28.15 -35.77 -13.70
CA ASN A 108 28.36 -35.44 -12.29
C ASN A 108 27.48 -34.27 -11.81
N LYS A 109 26.89 -33.50 -12.74
CA LYS A 109 26.12 -32.27 -12.48
C LYS A 109 26.95 -31.20 -11.74
N LEU A 110 28.24 -31.14 -12.05
CA LEU A 110 29.20 -30.23 -11.43
C LEU A 110 29.80 -29.30 -12.47
N CYS A 111 30.27 -28.14 -12.03
CA CYS A 111 31.05 -27.23 -12.85
C CYS A 111 32.18 -26.58 -12.06
N THR A 112 33.17 -26.04 -12.77
CA THR A 112 34.20 -25.19 -12.16
C THR A 112 33.69 -23.75 -12.06
N LEU A 113 33.81 -23.18 -10.86
CA LEU A 113 33.34 -21.82 -10.57
C LEU A 113 34.29 -20.75 -11.12
N ASP A 114 33.72 -19.72 -11.73
CA ASP A 114 34.45 -18.52 -12.14
C ASP A 114 34.62 -17.57 -10.94
N GLN A 115 35.83 -17.60 -10.36
CA GLN A 115 36.22 -16.73 -9.23
C GLN A 115 36.32 -15.24 -9.60
N THR A 116 36.29 -14.91 -10.90
CA THR A 116 36.42 -13.53 -11.38
C THR A 116 35.06 -12.84 -11.55
N SER A 117 33.96 -13.59 -11.53
CA SER A 117 32.61 -13.07 -11.73
C SER A 117 32.20 -12.10 -10.60
N GLY A 118 31.68 -10.92 -10.98
CA GLY A 118 31.29 -9.85 -10.05
C GLY A 118 30.19 -10.26 -9.05
N SER A 119 29.40 -11.29 -9.37
CA SER A 119 28.36 -11.82 -8.49
C SER A 119 28.91 -12.47 -7.21
N VAL A 120 30.15 -12.98 -7.23
CA VAL A 120 30.83 -13.50 -6.03
C VAL A 120 31.31 -12.35 -5.14
N ARG A 121 31.66 -11.18 -5.72
CA ARG A 121 32.17 -10.01 -4.99
C ARG A 121 31.09 -9.21 -4.25
N PHE A 122 29.89 -9.07 -4.80
CA PHE A 122 28.85 -8.21 -4.20
C PHE A 122 28.33 -8.76 -2.86
N HIS A 123 28.39 -10.06 -2.63
CA HIS A 123 27.97 -10.70 -1.37
C HIS A 123 29.03 -10.63 -0.25
N PHE A 124 30.29 -10.34 -0.57
CA PHE A 124 31.38 -10.26 0.41
C PHE A 124 31.40 -8.93 1.19
N LEU A 125 30.77 -7.87 0.66
CA LEU A 125 30.69 -6.57 1.34
C LEU A 125 29.50 -6.50 2.31
N LEU A 126 28.38 -7.17 2.00
CA LEU A 126 27.20 -7.19 2.88
C LEU A 126 27.43 -8.00 4.16
N SER A 127 28.34 -8.99 4.12
CA SER A 127 28.73 -9.81 5.27
C SER A 127 29.58 -9.07 6.30
N ILE A 128 30.21 -7.94 5.94
CA ILE A 128 30.99 -7.10 6.86
C ILE A 128 30.08 -6.16 7.68
N ILE A 129 28.95 -5.72 7.11
CA ILE A 129 28.05 -4.76 7.78
C ILE A 129 27.10 -5.45 8.79
N ILE A 130 26.78 -6.74 8.60
CA ILE A 130 25.80 -7.48 9.43
C ILE A 130 26.50 -8.50 10.35
N ARG A 131 27.61 -8.12 10.98
CA ARG A 131 28.29 -8.97 11.98
C ARG A 131 27.89 -8.68 13.44
N HIS A 132 26.89 -7.84 13.68
CA HIS A 132 26.38 -7.57 15.02
C HIS A 132 24.87 -7.82 15.12
N ASN A 133 24.51 -8.96 15.72
CA ASN A 133 23.28 -9.20 16.49
C ASN A 133 21.91 -9.33 15.79
N LEU A 134 21.76 -10.10 14.69
CA LEU A 134 20.43 -10.63 14.32
C LEU A 134 20.51 -11.91 13.45
N GLN A 135 20.68 -13.07 14.08
CA GLN A 135 20.47 -14.40 13.46
C GLN A 135 19.03 -14.83 13.78
N PRO A 136 18.08 -14.74 12.81
CA PRO A 136 17.80 -15.92 12.00
C PRO A 136 17.27 -15.64 10.56
N LEU A 137 17.39 -14.42 10.00
CA LEU A 137 16.67 -14.04 8.76
C LEU A 137 17.55 -13.83 7.51
N LEU A 138 18.72 -14.45 7.43
CA LEU A 138 19.66 -14.23 6.31
C LEU A 138 20.28 -15.54 5.81
N CYS A 139 19.53 -16.34 5.05
CA CYS A 139 20.07 -17.42 4.21
C CYS A 139 20.73 -16.91 2.90
N PHE A 140 21.12 -15.62 2.85
CA PHE A 140 21.58 -14.95 1.62
C PHE A 140 23.10 -14.66 1.58
N GLN A 141 23.92 -15.36 2.38
CA GLN A 141 25.38 -15.30 2.25
C GLN A 141 25.92 -16.44 1.37
N SER A 142 26.00 -16.20 0.07
CA SER A 142 26.43 -17.16 -0.96
C SER A 142 27.89 -17.64 -0.81
N SER A 143 28.81 -16.83 -0.25
CA SER A 143 30.22 -17.22 -0.11
C SER A 143 30.48 -18.24 1.00
N TYR A 144 29.66 -18.26 2.07
CA TYR A 144 29.70 -19.32 3.08
C TYR A 144 29.06 -20.62 2.58
N PHE A 145 28.14 -20.53 1.61
CA PHE A 145 27.48 -21.70 1.04
C PHE A 145 28.41 -22.47 0.10
N ILE A 146 29.21 -21.76 -0.72
CA ILE A 146 30.11 -22.39 -1.71
C ILE A 146 31.27 -23.15 -1.05
N ASN A 147 31.86 -22.59 0.02
CA ASN A 147 32.98 -23.21 0.73
C ASN A 147 32.56 -23.91 2.04
N GLY A 148 31.27 -23.95 2.32
CA GLY A 148 30.72 -24.61 3.50
C GLY A 148 30.72 -26.14 3.36
N PRO A 149 30.63 -26.88 4.48
CA PRO A 149 30.55 -28.34 4.45
C PRO A 149 29.35 -28.85 3.60
N GLU A 150 28.28 -28.05 3.55
CA GLU A 150 27.05 -28.32 2.79
C GLU A 150 27.25 -28.33 1.27
N CYS A 151 28.31 -27.71 0.74
CA CYS A 151 28.65 -27.74 -0.69
C CYS A 151 29.95 -28.48 -0.98
N SER A 152 30.34 -29.41 -0.11
CA SER A 152 31.49 -30.31 -0.35
C SER A 152 31.36 -31.15 -1.62
N ALA A 153 30.13 -31.45 -2.04
CA ALA A 153 29.84 -32.15 -3.30
C ALA A 153 30.08 -31.27 -4.55
N GLY A 154 30.16 -29.95 -4.41
CA GLY A 154 30.37 -28.99 -5.49
C GLY A 154 29.10 -28.33 -6.05
N TYR A 155 29.27 -27.21 -6.75
CA TYR A 155 28.20 -26.44 -7.40
C TYR A 155 27.96 -26.94 -8.83
N PRO A 156 26.70 -26.92 -9.35
CA PRO A 156 25.45 -26.53 -8.69
C PRO A 156 24.78 -27.64 -7.86
N LEU A 157 25.36 -28.86 -7.82
CA LEU A 157 24.74 -30.04 -7.20
C LEU A 157 24.24 -29.79 -5.77
N CYS A 158 25.07 -29.16 -4.94
CA CYS A 158 24.76 -28.87 -3.54
C CYS A 158 23.54 -27.96 -3.31
N ILE A 159 23.09 -27.20 -4.32
CA ILE A 159 21.91 -26.33 -4.23
C ILE A 159 20.72 -27.00 -4.90
N CYS A 160 20.93 -27.60 -6.09
CA CYS A 160 19.83 -28.17 -6.86
C CYS A 160 19.27 -29.46 -6.25
N GLU A 161 20.00 -30.15 -5.38
CA GLU A 161 19.47 -31.30 -4.63
C GLU A 161 18.31 -30.92 -3.70
N TYR A 162 18.32 -29.68 -3.19
CA TYR A 162 17.24 -29.13 -2.37
C TYR A 162 16.17 -28.37 -3.17
N ALA A 163 16.20 -28.46 -4.50
CA ALA A 163 15.21 -27.80 -5.34
C ALA A 163 13.82 -28.40 -5.12
N CYS A 164 12.90 -27.59 -4.62
CA CYS A 164 11.51 -27.98 -4.44
C CYS A 164 10.58 -26.80 -4.75
N GLY A 165 9.34 -27.11 -5.14
CA GLY A 165 8.31 -26.12 -5.41
C GLY A 165 8.06 -25.82 -6.90
N PRO A 166 7.21 -24.84 -7.21
CA PRO A 166 6.65 -24.65 -8.55
C PRO A 166 7.61 -23.95 -9.54
N PHE A 167 8.77 -23.48 -9.08
CA PHE A 167 9.70 -22.69 -9.89
C PHE A 167 10.98 -23.46 -10.28
N VAL A 168 11.04 -24.77 -10.02
CA VAL A 168 12.25 -25.59 -10.23
C VAL A 168 12.65 -25.77 -11.69
N GLU A 169 11.68 -25.68 -12.60
CA GLU A 169 11.87 -25.89 -14.05
C GLU A 169 12.00 -24.57 -14.83
N VAL A 170 11.93 -23.41 -14.16
CA VAL A 170 11.89 -22.11 -14.84
C VAL A 170 13.04 -21.19 -14.43
N ALA A 171 13.65 -20.53 -15.42
CA ALA A 171 14.76 -19.63 -15.20
C ALA A 171 14.36 -18.39 -14.38
N LYS A 172 13.13 -17.89 -14.53
CA LYS A 172 12.56 -16.76 -13.79
C LYS A 172 11.19 -17.15 -13.26
N GLY A 173 10.82 -16.67 -12.06
CA GLY A 173 9.50 -16.94 -11.47
C GLY A 173 8.33 -16.39 -12.32
N TYR A 174 8.61 -15.38 -13.15
CA TYR A 174 7.63 -14.81 -14.09
C TYR A 174 7.39 -15.66 -15.35
N THR A 175 8.28 -16.58 -15.70
CA THR A 175 8.16 -17.38 -16.93
C THR A 175 6.82 -18.11 -17.08
N PRO A 176 6.26 -18.81 -16.08
CA PRO A 176 4.97 -19.49 -16.24
C PRO A 176 3.83 -18.49 -16.48
N LEU A 177 3.84 -17.35 -15.80
CA LEU A 177 2.86 -16.28 -16.01
C LEU A 177 3.02 -15.68 -17.41
N LEU A 178 4.26 -15.45 -17.85
CA LEU A 178 4.56 -14.93 -19.16
C LEU A 178 4.05 -15.89 -20.25
N ASN A 179 4.36 -17.18 -20.13
CA ASN A 179 3.92 -18.22 -21.06
C ASN A 179 2.38 -18.27 -21.14
N TYR A 180 1.70 -18.15 -20.00
CA TYR A 180 0.24 -18.09 -19.95
C TYR A 180 -0.29 -16.84 -20.66
N ILE A 181 0.26 -15.66 -20.41
CA ILE A 181 -0.14 -14.41 -21.08
C ILE A 181 0.11 -14.52 -22.59
N THR A 182 1.29 -14.98 -22.99
CA THR A 182 1.68 -15.09 -24.40
C THR A 182 0.94 -16.17 -25.16
N SER A 183 0.32 -17.14 -24.47
CA SER A 183 -0.55 -18.13 -25.11
C SER A 183 -1.77 -17.48 -25.79
N SER A 184 -2.16 -16.29 -25.34
CA SER A 184 -3.19 -15.49 -25.99
C SER A 184 -2.58 -14.49 -26.96
N GLY A 185 -2.99 -14.52 -28.23
CA GLY A 185 -2.45 -13.64 -29.27
C GLY A 185 -2.67 -12.15 -29.01
N VAL A 186 -3.74 -11.79 -28.29
CA VAL A 186 -4.01 -10.39 -27.91
C VAL A 186 -3.07 -9.95 -26.79
N ALA A 187 -2.89 -10.75 -25.75
CA ALA A 187 -2.06 -10.31 -24.63
C ALA A 187 -0.57 -10.34 -24.95
N SER A 188 -0.10 -11.18 -25.88
CA SER A 188 1.28 -11.11 -26.39
C SER A 188 1.56 -9.81 -27.17
N ALA A 189 0.60 -9.34 -27.98
CA ALA A 189 0.69 -8.06 -28.67
C ALA A 189 0.72 -6.87 -27.69
N PHE A 190 -0.13 -6.90 -26.66
CA PHE A 190 -0.08 -5.90 -25.59
C PHE A 190 1.22 -5.96 -24.79
N TYR A 191 1.68 -7.16 -24.43
CA TYR A 191 2.90 -7.34 -23.64
C TYR A 191 4.14 -6.84 -24.40
N SER A 192 4.26 -7.17 -25.69
CA SER A 192 5.35 -6.68 -26.54
C SER A 192 5.28 -5.16 -26.76
N LEU A 193 4.09 -4.58 -26.86
CA LEU A 193 3.93 -3.13 -26.96
C LEU A 193 4.30 -2.39 -25.67
N VAL A 194 3.96 -2.97 -24.50
CA VAL A 194 4.20 -2.35 -23.19
C VAL A 194 5.65 -2.54 -22.72
N LEU A 195 6.25 -3.72 -22.92
CA LEU A 195 7.60 -4.02 -22.43
C LEU A 195 8.68 -3.94 -23.50
N GLY A 196 8.33 -4.15 -24.77
CA GLY A 196 9.27 -3.96 -25.88
C GLY A 196 9.52 -2.49 -26.18
N ASN A 197 8.61 -1.60 -25.77
CA ASN A 197 8.76 -0.16 -25.93
C ASN A 197 8.61 0.55 -24.58
N ASN A 198 9.75 0.85 -23.94
CA ASN A 198 9.81 1.60 -22.68
C ASN A 198 9.00 2.91 -22.73
N PHE A 199 8.80 3.51 -23.91
CA PHE A 199 8.05 4.73 -24.08
C PHE A 199 6.58 4.63 -23.62
N VAL A 200 5.90 3.51 -23.86
CA VAL A 200 4.47 3.38 -23.61
C VAL A 200 4.12 3.42 -22.10
N PRO A 201 4.81 2.65 -21.22
CA PRO A 201 4.64 2.79 -19.78
C PRO A 201 4.90 4.21 -19.27
N TRP A 202 5.95 4.87 -19.77
CA TRP A 202 6.28 6.25 -19.37
C TRP A 202 5.22 7.26 -19.82
N ALA A 203 4.67 7.12 -21.03
CA ALA A 203 3.60 7.96 -21.52
C ALA A 203 2.31 7.78 -20.71
N LEU A 204 1.95 6.54 -20.35
CA LEU A 204 0.79 6.26 -19.49
C LEU A 204 0.99 6.81 -18.07
N LEU A 205 2.19 6.65 -17.50
CA LEU A 205 2.53 7.22 -16.20
C LEU A 205 2.43 8.75 -16.23
N PHE A 206 2.95 9.39 -17.28
CA PHE A 206 2.86 10.84 -17.46
C PHE A 206 1.40 11.31 -17.57
N MET A 207 0.57 10.64 -18.37
CA MET A 207 -0.86 10.93 -18.49
C MET A 207 -1.59 10.75 -17.15
N PHE A 208 -1.27 9.71 -16.38
CA PHE A 208 -1.83 9.46 -15.06
C PHE A 208 -1.45 10.57 -14.07
N VAL A 209 -0.18 10.98 -14.06
CA VAL A 209 0.31 12.09 -13.23
C VAL A 209 -0.37 13.40 -13.60
N LEU A 210 -0.48 13.73 -14.90
CA LEU A 210 -1.23 14.89 -15.37
C LEU A 210 -2.68 14.88 -14.90
N SER A 211 -3.36 13.73 -14.99
CA SER A 211 -4.73 13.57 -14.52
C SER A 211 -4.87 13.86 -13.01
N ILE A 212 -3.93 13.38 -12.19
CA ILE A 212 -3.89 13.70 -10.75
C ILE A 212 -3.69 15.20 -10.51
N PHE A 213 -2.78 15.84 -11.26
CA PHE A 213 -2.58 17.28 -11.15
C PHE A 213 -3.83 18.07 -11.52
N PHE A 214 -4.51 17.72 -12.60
CA PHE A 214 -5.78 18.34 -12.98
C PHE A 214 -6.87 18.12 -11.93
N LEU A 215 -6.98 16.91 -11.37
CA LEU A 215 -7.94 16.62 -10.30
C LEU A 215 -7.67 17.45 -9.04
N ARG A 216 -6.40 17.59 -8.65
CA ARG A 216 -5.99 18.41 -7.49
C ARG A 216 -6.26 19.90 -7.71
N ASN A 217 -5.99 20.41 -8.91
CA ASN A 217 -6.30 21.79 -9.28
C ASN A 217 -7.81 22.03 -9.28
N SER A 218 -8.59 21.12 -9.89
CA SER A 218 -10.05 21.18 -9.90
C SER A 218 -10.65 21.17 -8.49
N LEU A 219 -10.15 20.30 -7.60
CA LEU A 219 -10.56 20.25 -6.20
C LEU A 219 -10.25 21.57 -5.47
N THR A 220 -9.08 22.16 -5.72
CA THR A 220 -8.68 23.43 -5.10
C THR A 220 -9.59 24.57 -5.55
N VAL A 221 -9.88 24.66 -6.85
CA VAL A 221 -10.83 25.65 -7.39
C VAL A 221 -12.23 25.41 -6.81
N TYR A 222 -12.69 24.17 -6.73
CA TYR A 222 -13.98 23.84 -6.14
C TYR A 222 -14.09 24.28 -4.66
N ILE A 223 -13.08 24.00 -3.83
CA ILE A 223 -13.05 24.43 -2.43
C ILE A 223 -13.05 25.96 -2.35
N MET A 224 -12.22 26.64 -3.16
CA MET A 224 -12.13 28.11 -3.15
C MET A 224 -13.46 28.76 -3.55
N THR A 225 -14.11 28.28 -4.61
CA THR A 225 -15.42 28.79 -5.04
C THR A 225 -16.51 28.55 -4.00
N THR A 226 -16.44 27.44 -3.26
CA THR A 226 -17.40 27.13 -2.20
C THR A 226 -17.22 28.08 -1.01
N LEU A 227 -15.97 28.32 -0.58
CA LEU A 227 -15.65 29.28 0.48
C LEU A 227 -16.04 30.71 0.10
N GLN A 228 -15.78 31.11 -1.15
CA GLN A 228 -16.17 32.42 -1.65
C GLN A 228 -17.69 32.60 -1.64
N ARG A 229 -18.44 31.57 -2.05
CA ARG A 229 -19.90 31.58 -1.98
C ARG A 229 -20.42 31.69 -0.55
N GLU A 230 -19.80 31.01 0.41
CA GLU A 230 -20.15 31.15 1.83
C GLU A 230 -19.87 32.56 2.36
N GLN A 231 -18.76 33.18 1.96
CA GLN A 231 -18.44 34.57 2.30
C GLN A 231 -19.44 35.57 1.71
N ASP A 232 -19.84 35.40 0.46
CA ASP A 232 -20.84 36.25 -0.21
C ASP A 232 -22.22 36.12 0.46
N ILE A 233 -22.62 34.90 0.84
CA ILE A 233 -23.84 34.66 1.61
C ILE A 233 -23.75 35.32 2.99
N ALA A 234 -22.62 35.23 3.68
CA ALA A 234 -22.44 35.88 4.98
C ALA A 234 -22.50 37.41 4.89
N LEU A 235 -21.88 38.00 3.85
CA LEU A 235 -21.90 39.44 3.60
C LEU A 235 -23.32 39.94 3.29
N THR A 236 -24.06 39.23 2.43
CA THR A 236 -25.46 39.58 2.11
C THR A 236 -26.37 39.48 3.34
N PHE A 237 -26.23 38.45 4.16
CA PHE A 237 -26.94 38.33 5.44
C PHE A 237 -26.60 39.49 6.39
N SER A 238 -25.33 39.88 6.49
CA SER A 238 -24.92 41.00 7.34
C SER A 238 -25.54 42.34 6.89
N SER A 239 -25.65 42.55 5.57
CA SER A 239 -26.28 43.72 4.95
C SER A 239 -27.80 43.74 5.21
N LEU A 240 -28.48 42.61 4.98
CA LEU A 240 -29.91 42.45 5.27
C LEU A 240 -30.21 42.69 6.76
N ARG A 241 -29.38 42.17 7.66
CA ARG A 241 -29.52 42.39 9.11
C ARG A 241 -29.39 43.87 9.48
N ARG A 242 -28.46 44.60 8.85
CA ARG A 242 -28.35 46.06 9.04
C ARG A 242 -29.59 46.81 8.55
N LYS A 243 -30.14 46.43 7.38
CA LYS A 243 -31.38 47.02 6.85
C LYS A 243 -32.59 46.75 7.75
N ILE A 244 -32.74 45.52 8.27
CA ILE A 244 -33.80 45.18 9.23
C ILE A 244 -33.68 46.03 10.49
N LYS A 245 -32.47 46.18 11.05
CA LYS A 245 -32.23 47.01 12.23
C LYS A 245 -32.55 48.50 11.98
N GLN A 246 -32.24 49.02 10.79
CA GLN A 246 -32.61 50.38 10.40
C GLN A 246 -34.13 50.57 10.29
N LEU A 247 -34.83 49.60 9.68
CA LEU A 247 -36.29 49.62 9.59
C LEU A 247 -36.95 49.52 10.97
N GLU A 248 -36.45 48.65 11.84
CA GLU A 248 -36.93 48.52 13.21
C GLU A 248 -36.76 49.83 13.99
N ASN A 249 -35.60 50.49 13.87
CA ASN A 249 -35.37 51.78 14.50
C ASN A 249 -36.31 52.88 13.97
N ARG A 250 -36.57 52.91 12.65
CA ARG A 250 -37.55 53.86 12.06
C ARG A 250 -38.96 53.60 12.57
N LEU A 251 -39.36 52.34 12.69
CA LEU A 251 -40.68 51.96 13.19
C LEU A 251 -40.83 52.32 14.68
N ARG A 252 -39.77 52.18 15.48
CA ARG A 252 -39.75 52.66 16.87
C ARG A 252 -39.89 54.19 16.96
N LEU A 253 -39.20 54.94 16.10
CA LEU A 253 -39.32 56.40 16.04
C LEU A 253 -40.73 56.84 15.63
N GLN A 254 -41.38 56.15 14.68
CA GLN A 254 -42.77 56.42 14.30
C GLN A 254 -43.74 56.13 15.45
N LYS A 255 -43.55 55.03 16.21
CA LYS A 255 -44.37 54.74 17.40
C LYS A 255 -44.24 55.81 18.50
N LEU A 256 -43.04 56.38 18.67
CA LEU A 256 -42.80 57.44 19.65
C LEU A 256 -43.31 58.82 19.18
N GLY A 257 -43.22 59.12 17.89
CA GLY A 257 -43.65 60.39 17.31
C GLY A 257 -45.14 60.47 16.96
N GLY A 258 -45.81 59.33 16.70
CA GLY A 258 -47.23 59.25 16.36
C GLY A 258 -48.20 59.27 17.55
N GLY A 259 -47.70 59.41 18.78
CA GLY A 259 -48.52 59.42 20.00
C GLY A 259 -49.22 60.74 20.32
N ARG A 260 -49.30 61.68 19.39
CA ARG A 260 -49.90 63.01 19.65
C ARG A 260 -50.75 63.47 18.48
N THR A 261 -51.97 62.93 18.40
CA THR A 261 -53.24 63.60 18.03
C THR A 261 -54.30 62.53 17.72
N ASN A 262 -55.15 62.21 18.69
CA ASN A 262 -56.60 62.41 18.59
C ASN A 262 -57.28 61.79 19.81
N GLU A 263 -57.32 62.62 20.85
CA GLU A 263 -58.35 62.62 21.86
C GLU A 263 -59.49 63.49 21.31
N SER A 264 -60.55 62.85 20.80
CA SER A 264 -61.96 63.32 20.75
C SER A 264 -62.74 62.56 19.67
N ASP A 265 -63.52 61.53 20.06
CA ASP A 265 -64.96 61.68 20.27
C ASP A 265 -65.63 60.32 20.57
N PRO A 266 -66.32 60.16 21.71
CA PRO A 266 -67.24 59.04 21.93
C PRO A 266 -68.64 59.46 21.48
N ASN A 267 -69.10 58.98 20.32
CA ASN A 267 -70.51 59.07 19.97
C ASN A 267 -71.03 57.77 19.34
N GLU A 268 -71.53 56.91 20.21
CA GLU A 268 -72.84 56.26 20.14
C GLU A 268 -73.46 55.99 18.76
N LYS A 269 -73.60 54.70 18.40
CA LYS A 269 -74.91 54.09 18.07
C LYS A 269 -74.81 52.56 17.88
N PRO A 270 -75.74 51.78 18.45
CA PRO A 270 -75.92 50.37 18.13
C PRO A 270 -76.79 50.25 16.87
N VAL A 271 -76.46 49.30 15.99
CA VAL A 271 -77.37 48.86 14.92
C VAL A 271 -77.45 47.34 14.97
N ASP A 272 -78.66 46.88 15.30
CA ASP A 272 -79.13 45.50 15.22
C ASP A 272 -78.97 44.91 13.81
N ARG A 273 -78.41 43.69 13.74
CA ARG A 273 -79.02 42.50 13.10
C ARG A 273 -78.14 41.28 13.20
#